data_AF-A0A6M0HQL8-F1
#
_entry.id   AF-A0A6M0HQL8-F1
#
_cell.length_a   1.000
_cell.length_b   1.000
_cell.length_c   1.000
_cell.angle_alpha   90.00
_cell.angle_beta   90.00
_cell.angle_gamma   90.00
#
_symmetry.space_group_name_H-M   'P 1'
#
loop_
_entity.id
_entity.type
_entity.pdbx_description
1 polymer ?
#
loop_
_entity_poly.entity_id
_entity_poly.type
_entity_poly.pdbx_seq_one_letter_code
_entity_poly.pdbx_strand_id
1 'polypeptide(L)'
;MSDVIWDSETKRDDLSRLYKIIFSKIPHAEKIDSLNELSRIATEGSLAAAIYIASYYDAGKKVEFKGAALRWLKIAASMGSRAAAFRMAVAQIESTTDRNEAECSLRKLSEAGYLPAKFRLASYLYLRNPKANKTECLNLLRSASAGGHVFAKRELGRITMISPARPLDVFIGFSIILSSIISFLPILIKLAKGDNSSDEKLYG
;
A
#
# COMPACT_ATOMS: atom_id res chain seq x y z
N MET A 1 -1.03 -4.61 -6.76
CA MET A 1 -1.53 -5.71 -7.62
C MET A 1 -1.08 -7.09 -7.15
N SER A 2 -0.23 -7.20 -6.11
CA SER A 2 0.24 -8.48 -5.55
C SER A 2 -0.86 -9.43 -5.05
N ASP A 3 -2.04 -8.90 -4.72
CA ASP A 3 -3.15 -9.69 -4.18
C ASP A 3 -4.03 -10.33 -5.28
N VAL A 4 -3.83 -9.96 -6.56
CA VAL A 4 -4.62 -10.48 -7.68
C VAL A 4 -3.96 -11.72 -8.26
N ILE A 5 -4.64 -12.86 -8.16
CA ILE A 5 -4.21 -14.11 -8.79
C ILE A 5 -4.76 -14.14 -10.22
N TRP A 6 -3.97 -13.69 -11.19
CA TRP A 6 -4.40 -13.55 -12.60
C TRP A 6 -4.93 -14.84 -13.23
N ASP A 7 -4.46 -16.00 -12.78
CA ASP A 7 -4.89 -17.30 -13.31
C ASP A 7 -6.31 -17.68 -12.86
N SER A 8 -6.84 -17.03 -11.81
CA SER A 8 -8.22 -17.22 -11.34
C SER A 8 -9.22 -16.26 -12.00
N GLU A 9 -8.75 -15.29 -12.79
CA GLU A 9 -9.58 -14.27 -13.42
C GLU A 9 -10.07 -14.77 -14.79
N THR A 10 -11.39 -14.97 -14.90
CA THR A 10 -12.04 -15.57 -16.10
C THR A 10 -11.96 -14.72 -17.37
N LYS A 11 -11.56 -13.44 -17.27
CA LYS A 11 -11.58 -12.45 -18.38
C LYS A 11 -10.35 -11.55 -18.41
N ARG A 12 -9.14 -12.13 -18.34
CA ARG A 12 -7.88 -11.37 -18.24
C ARG A 12 -7.64 -10.36 -19.37
N ASP A 13 -7.91 -10.73 -20.63
CA ASP A 13 -7.67 -9.86 -21.78
C ASP A 13 -8.62 -8.66 -21.79
N ASP A 14 -9.89 -8.89 -21.45
CA ASP A 14 -10.89 -7.84 -21.29
C ASP A 14 -10.50 -6.89 -20.15
N LEU A 15 -10.05 -7.42 -19.00
CA LEU A 15 -9.57 -6.61 -17.87
C LEU A 15 -8.41 -5.70 -18.29
N SER A 16 -7.44 -6.20 -19.04
CA SER A 16 -6.30 -5.42 -19.53
C SER A 16 -6.74 -4.31 -20.48
N ARG A 17 -7.65 -4.61 -21.42
CA ARG A 17 -8.23 -3.63 -22.35
C ARG A 17 -9.00 -2.55 -21.59
N LEU A 18 -9.90 -2.94 -20.69
CA LEU A 18 -10.74 -2.03 -19.92
C LEU A 18 -9.90 -1.14 -19.01
N TYR A 19 -8.87 -1.70 -18.36
CA TYR A 19 -7.91 -0.94 -17.55
C TYR A 19 -7.26 0.20 -18.36
N LYS A 20 -6.77 -0.11 -19.57
CA LYS A 20 -6.15 0.90 -20.45
C LYS A 20 -7.14 2.01 -20.78
N ILE A 21 -8.40 1.68 -21.05
CA ILE A 21 -9.44 2.68 -21.37
C ILE A 21 -9.71 3.58 -20.17
N ILE A 22 -9.93 3.04 -18.97
CA ILE A 22 -10.28 3.86 -17.79
C ILE A 22 -9.13 4.77 -17.34
N PHE A 23 -7.87 4.35 -17.53
CA PHE A 23 -6.68 5.16 -17.20
C PHE A 23 -6.11 5.98 -18.37
N SER A 24 -6.71 5.87 -19.57
CA SER A 24 -6.37 6.73 -20.71
C SER A 24 -6.76 8.20 -20.45
N LYS A 25 -6.32 9.12 -21.31
CA LYS A 25 -6.69 10.55 -21.24
C LYS A 25 -8.12 10.86 -21.73
N ILE A 26 -8.95 9.84 -21.94
CA ILE A 26 -10.34 9.98 -22.41
C ILE A 26 -11.22 10.65 -21.33
N PRO A 27 -12.24 11.46 -21.70
CA PRO A 27 -13.21 12.03 -20.75
C PRO A 27 -13.94 10.97 -19.92
N HIS A 28 -14.38 11.33 -18.70
CA HIS A 28 -15.11 10.41 -17.82
C HIS A 28 -16.39 9.86 -18.47
N ALA A 29 -17.14 10.69 -19.19
CA ALA A 29 -18.40 10.30 -19.82
C ALA A 29 -18.23 9.09 -20.76
N GLU A 30 -17.14 9.05 -21.51
CA GLU A 30 -16.81 7.96 -22.44
C GLU A 30 -16.21 6.72 -21.74
N LYS A 31 -15.82 6.85 -20.46
CA LYS A 31 -15.33 5.73 -19.64
C LYS A 31 -16.44 4.99 -18.90
N ILE A 32 -17.65 5.56 -18.85
CA ILE A 32 -18.79 4.99 -18.11
C ILE A 32 -19.10 3.58 -18.62
N ASP A 33 -19.07 3.35 -19.93
CA ASP A 33 -19.33 2.03 -20.50
C ASP A 33 -18.31 0.99 -20.05
N SER A 34 -17.03 1.38 -20.01
CA SER A 34 -15.95 0.50 -19.51
C SER A 34 -16.07 0.25 -18.00
N LEU A 35 -16.52 1.24 -17.22
CA LEU A 35 -16.77 1.09 -15.79
C LEU A 35 -17.98 0.18 -15.52
N ASN A 36 -19.03 0.26 -16.33
CA ASN A 36 -20.19 -0.61 -16.26
C ASN A 36 -19.82 -2.06 -16.57
N GLU A 37 -18.98 -2.27 -17.60
CA GLU A 37 -18.48 -3.59 -17.94
C GLU A 37 -17.59 -4.16 -16.83
N LEU A 38 -16.66 -3.36 -16.30
CA LEU A 38 -15.86 -3.75 -15.13
C LEU A 38 -16.75 -4.06 -13.92
N SER A 39 -17.82 -3.29 -13.70
CA SER A 39 -18.76 -3.53 -12.59
C SER A 39 -19.42 -4.89 -12.73
N ARG A 40 -19.82 -5.28 -13.94
CA ARG A 40 -20.37 -6.61 -14.22
C ARG A 40 -19.35 -7.71 -13.91
N ILE A 41 -18.12 -7.56 -14.40
CA ILE A 41 -17.03 -8.51 -14.15
C ILE A 41 -16.72 -8.61 -12.65
N ALA A 42 -16.74 -7.49 -11.92
CA ALA A 42 -16.56 -7.47 -10.47
C ALA A 42 -17.70 -8.19 -9.72
N THR A 43 -18.96 -8.05 -10.18
CA THR A 43 -20.09 -8.79 -9.60
C THR A 43 -20.05 -10.29 -9.88
N GLU A 44 -19.38 -10.71 -10.95
CA GLU A 44 -19.09 -12.12 -11.24
C GLU A 44 -17.97 -12.70 -10.35
N GLY A 45 -17.35 -11.88 -9.48
CA GLY A 45 -16.34 -12.31 -8.52
C GLY A 45 -14.90 -11.86 -8.84
N SER A 46 -14.69 -11.03 -9.87
CA SER A 46 -13.37 -10.55 -10.23
C SER A 46 -12.83 -9.53 -9.21
N LEU A 47 -11.76 -9.92 -8.52
CA LEU A 47 -11.03 -9.03 -7.60
C LEU A 47 -10.31 -7.92 -8.39
N ALA A 48 -9.73 -8.27 -9.54
CA ALA A 48 -9.04 -7.31 -10.40
C ALA A 48 -9.98 -6.17 -10.83
N ALA A 49 -11.19 -6.50 -11.29
CA ALA A 49 -12.17 -5.50 -11.70
C ALA A 49 -12.57 -4.58 -10.54
N ALA A 50 -12.86 -5.14 -9.36
CA ALA A 50 -13.19 -4.34 -8.19
C ALA A 50 -12.05 -3.37 -7.80
N ILE A 51 -10.80 -3.82 -7.87
CA ILE A 51 -9.61 -2.97 -7.63
C ILE A 51 -9.49 -1.88 -8.69
N TYR A 52 -9.75 -2.18 -9.96
CA TYR A 52 -9.66 -1.20 -11.06
C TYR A 52 -10.65 -0.07 -10.90
N ILE A 53 -11.90 -0.41 -10.59
CA ILE A 53 -12.94 0.59 -10.36
C ILE A 53 -12.62 1.41 -9.12
N ALA A 54 -12.18 0.77 -8.02
CA ALA A 54 -11.75 1.46 -6.81
C ALA A 54 -10.60 2.46 -7.08
N SER A 55 -9.59 2.05 -7.84
CA SER A 55 -8.46 2.91 -8.20
C SER A 55 -8.85 4.03 -9.14
N TYR A 56 -9.79 3.79 -10.07
CA TYR A 56 -10.31 4.83 -10.94
C TYR A 56 -10.96 5.96 -10.15
N TYR A 57 -11.86 5.60 -9.24
CA TYR A 57 -12.56 6.59 -8.42
C TYR A 57 -11.64 7.27 -7.42
N ASP A 58 -10.66 6.57 -6.83
CA ASP A 58 -9.71 7.18 -5.90
C ASP A 58 -8.74 8.16 -6.57
N ALA A 59 -8.37 7.92 -7.84
CA ALA A 59 -7.59 8.86 -8.63
C ALA A 59 -8.39 10.12 -9.01
N GLY A 60 -9.72 10.02 -8.98
CA GLY A 60 -10.60 11.12 -9.31
C GLY A 60 -10.65 12.18 -8.20
N LYS A 61 -10.71 13.46 -8.60
CA LYS A 61 -10.72 14.59 -7.65
C LYS A 61 -12.10 14.92 -7.08
N LYS A 62 -13.17 14.31 -7.61
CA LYS A 62 -14.53 14.65 -7.22
C LYS A 62 -14.89 14.00 -5.89
N VAL A 63 -15.66 14.71 -5.07
CA VAL A 63 -16.11 14.21 -3.75
C VAL A 63 -16.95 12.94 -3.89
N GLU A 64 -17.84 12.90 -4.88
CA GLU A 64 -18.68 11.73 -5.19
C GLU A 64 -17.87 10.44 -5.45
N PHE A 65 -16.66 10.59 -5.99
CA PHE A 65 -15.80 9.46 -6.30
C PHE A 65 -15.18 8.83 -5.05
N LYS A 66 -14.97 9.57 -3.97
CA LYS A 66 -14.46 8.98 -2.71
C LYS A 66 -15.42 7.93 -2.15
N GLY A 67 -16.73 8.22 -2.17
CA GLY A 67 -17.75 7.27 -1.74
C GLY A 67 -17.80 6.03 -2.62
N ALA A 68 -17.71 6.20 -3.94
CA ALA A 68 -17.67 5.10 -4.89
C ALA A 68 -16.41 4.23 -4.70
N ALA A 69 -15.23 4.85 -4.53
CA ALA A 69 -13.97 4.15 -4.28
C ALA A 69 -14.05 3.26 -3.03
N LEU A 70 -14.60 3.78 -1.92
CA LEU A 70 -14.74 3.03 -0.67
C LEU A 70 -15.70 1.83 -0.82
N ARG A 71 -16.77 1.96 -1.60
CA ARG A 71 -17.68 0.83 -1.88
C ARG A 71 -16.96 -0.30 -2.61
N TRP A 72 -16.21 0.02 -3.65
CA TRP A 72 -15.45 -0.97 -4.41
C TRP A 72 -14.28 -1.56 -3.62
N LEU A 73 -13.61 -0.75 -2.79
CA LEU A 73 -12.62 -1.24 -1.84
C LEU A 73 -13.21 -2.24 -0.84
N LYS A 74 -14.44 -2.01 -0.36
CA LYS A 74 -15.13 -2.95 0.54
C LYS A 74 -15.38 -4.29 -0.11
N ILE A 75 -15.78 -4.30 -1.39
CA ILE A 75 -15.96 -5.52 -2.17
C ILE A 75 -14.62 -6.25 -2.32
N ALA A 76 -13.57 -5.55 -2.76
CA ALA A 76 -12.24 -6.12 -2.91
C ALA A 76 -11.65 -6.65 -1.58
N ALA A 77 -11.92 -5.96 -0.46
CA ALA A 77 -11.51 -6.40 0.86
C ALA A 77 -12.27 -7.67 1.30
N SER A 78 -13.57 -7.77 1.00
CA SER A 78 -14.36 -8.98 1.29
C SER A 78 -13.90 -10.20 0.48
N MET A 79 -13.31 -9.96 -0.69
CA MET A 79 -12.66 -10.98 -1.53
C MET A 79 -11.23 -11.31 -1.06
N GLY A 80 -10.75 -10.70 0.03
CA GLY A 80 -9.45 -11.01 0.63
C GLY A 80 -8.28 -10.10 0.23
N SER A 81 -8.52 -9.02 -0.52
CA SER A 81 -7.42 -8.08 -0.83
C SER A 81 -6.98 -7.30 0.40
N ARG A 82 -5.72 -7.56 0.81
CA ARG A 82 -5.03 -6.87 1.89
C ARG A 82 -4.80 -5.40 1.54
N ALA A 83 -4.46 -5.12 0.28
CA ALA A 83 -4.32 -3.76 -0.22
C ALA A 83 -5.62 -2.96 -0.14
N ALA A 84 -6.76 -3.58 -0.46
CA ALA A 84 -8.06 -2.92 -0.36
C ALA A 84 -8.45 -2.66 1.10
N ALA A 85 -8.33 -3.67 1.96
CA ALA A 85 -8.58 -3.54 3.40
C ALA A 85 -7.69 -2.46 4.05
N PHE A 86 -6.42 -2.39 3.66
CA PHE A 86 -5.49 -1.35 4.10
C PHE A 86 -5.96 0.05 3.71
N ARG A 87 -6.35 0.26 2.44
CA ARG A 87 -6.83 1.56 1.95
C ARG A 87 -8.09 2.01 2.68
N MET A 88 -9.00 1.09 2.99
CA MET A 88 -10.18 1.40 3.81
C MET A 88 -9.80 1.85 5.22
N ALA A 89 -8.92 1.10 5.90
CA ALA A 89 -8.50 1.46 7.25
C ALA A 89 -7.78 2.82 7.29
N VAL A 90 -6.96 3.12 6.27
CA VAL A 90 -6.33 4.44 6.11
C VAL A 90 -7.38 5.53 5.96
N ALA A 91 -8.37 5.34 5.08
CA ALA A 91 -9.42 6.31 4.84
C ALA A 91 -10.27 6.57 6.10
N GLN A 92 -10.57 5.54 6.89
CA GLN A 92 -11.30 5.67 8.16
C GLN A 92 -10.50 6.46 9.21
N ILE A 93 -9.19 6.20 9.33
CA ILE A 93 -8.32 6.98 10.24
C ILE A 93 -8.31 8.46 9.85
N GLU A 94 -8.23 8.76 8.55
CA GLU A 94 -8.17 10.11 8.00
C GLU A 94 -9.50 10.86 8.10
N SER A 95 -10.63 10.18 7.86
CA SER A 95 -11.96 10.77 8.01
C SER A 95 -12.36 10.95 9.49
N THR A 96 -11.54 10.48 10.42
CA THR A 96 -11.78 10.48 11.88
C THR A 96 -12.98 9.64 12.31
N THR A 97 -13.51 8.85 11.39
CA THR A 97 -14.64 7.95 11.60
C THR A 97 -14.11 6.60 12.06
N ASP A 98 -14.65 6.03 13.14
CA ASP A 98 -14.36 4.66 13.59
C ASP A 98 -12.87 4.32 13.70
N ARG A 99 -12.07 5.25 14.24
CA ARG A 99 -10.60 5.09 14.39
C ARG A 99 -10.21 3.78 15.10
N ASN A 100 -11.04 3.29 16.01
CA ASN A 100 -10.80 2.01 16.70
C ASN A 100 -10.94 0.80 15.77
N GLU A 101 -11.96 0.79 14.91
CA GLU A 101 -12.16 -0.29 13.93
C GLU A 101 -11.06 -0.29 12.87
N ALA A 102 -10.66 0.91 12.44
CA ALA A 102 -9.56 1.09 11.51
C ALA A 102 -8.23 0.62 12.10
N GLU A 103 -7.95 0.95 13.38
CA GLU A 103 -6.78 0.44 14.10
C GLU A 103 -6.81 -1.09 14.19
N CYS A 104 -7.96 -1.68 14.55
CA CYS A 104 -8.13 -3.14 14.60
C CYS A 104 -7.84 -3.79 13.25
N SER A 105 -8.33 -3.17 12.16
CA SER A 105 -8.08 -3.64 10.79
C SER A 105 -6.60 -3.56 10.42
N LEU A 106 -5.91 -2.46 10.77
CA LEU A 106 -4.47 -2.34 10.57
C LEU A 106 -3.66 -3.34 11.40
N ARG A 107 -4.09 -3.65 12.62
CA ARG A 107 -3.46 -4.67 13.48
C ARG A 107 -3.54 -6.05 12.84
N LYS A 108 -4.72 -6.46 12.38
CA LYS A 108 -4.91 -7.74 11.67
C LYS A 108 -4.03 -7.84 10.41
N LEU A 109 -3.98 -6.78 9.60
CA LEU A 109 -3.13 -6.75 8.41
C LEU A 109 -1.63 -6.79 8.76
N SER A 110 -1.24 -6.10 9.83
CA SER A 110 0.12 -6.11 10.36
C SER A 110 0.54 -7.50 10.85
N GLU A 111 -0.33 -8.18 11.59
CA GLU A 111 -0.14 -9.56 12.06
C GLU A 111 -0.05 -10.55 10.89
N ALA A 112 -0.85 -10.34 9.84
CA ALA A 112 -0.77 -11.09 8.58
C ALA A 112 0.50 -10.76 7.74
N GLY A 113 1.41 -9.95 8.26
CA GLY A 113 2.70 -9.65 7.63
C GLY A 113 2.67 -8.51 6.60
N TYR A 114 1.54 -7.83 6.41
CA TYR A 114 1.43 -6.75 5.41
C TYR A 114 2.25 -5.52 5.84
N LEU A 115 3.40 -5.33 5.20
CA LEU A 115 4.38 -4.30 5.58
C LEU A 115 3.84 -2.87 5.57
N PRO A 116 2.99 -2.45 4.59
CA PRO A 116 2.40 -1.11 4.62
C PRO A 116 1.49 -0.89 5.83
N ALA A 117 0.77 -1.92 6.28
CA ALA A 117 -0.04 -1.84 7.51
C ALA A 117 0.82 -1.72 8.76
N LYS A 118 1.92 -2.48 8.87
CA LYS A 118 2.89 -2.35 9.98
C LYS A 118 3.41 -0.91 10.09
N PHE A 119 3.84 -0.33 8.98
CA PHE A 119 4.33 1.05 8.94
C PHE A 119 3.24 2.04 9.35
N ARG A 120 2.03 1.94 8.77
CA ARG A 120 0.95 2.88 9.06
C ARG A 120 0.46 2.79 10.50
N LEU A 121 0.37 1.59 11.05
CA LEU A 121 0.03 1.36 12.46
C LEU A 121 1.08 2.02 13.37
N ALA A 122 2.37 1.83 13.07
CA ALA A 122 3.44 2.47 13.83
C ALA A 122 3.34 4.01 13.81
N SER A 123 3.11 4.61 12.63
CA SER A 123 2.91 6.05 12.50
C SER A 123 1.68 6.53 13.28
N TYR A 124 0.56 5.81 13.21
CA TYR A 124 -0.66 6.14 13.94
C TYR A 124 -0.47 6.09 15.46
N LEU A 125 0.17 5.03 15.97
CA LEU A 125 0.47 4.87 17.40
C LEU A 125 1.42 5.96 17.92
N TYR A 126 2.42 6.33 17.12
CA TYR A 126 3.35 7.40 17.42
C TYR A 126 2.65 8.75 17.51
N LEU A 127 1.74 9.07 16.58
CA LEU A 127 0.98 10.33 16.59
C LEU A 127 -0.01 10.42 17.74
N ARG A 128 -0.65 9.30 18.12
CA ARG A 128 -1.65 9.26 19.20
C ARG A 128 -1.04 9.48 20.58
N ASN A 129 0.04 8.77 20.91
CA ASN A 129 0.78 8.96 22.16
C ASN A 129 2.23 8.47 22.02
N PRO A 130 3.17 9.38 21.68
CA PRO A 130 4.56 9.00 21.44
C PRO A 130 5.25 8.33 22.63
N LYS A 131 4.86 8.68 23.86
CA LYS A 131 5.50 8.17 25.08
C LYS A 131 5.00 6.76 25.43
N ALA A 132 3.68 6.57 25.44
CA ALA A 132 3.08 5.29 25.80
C ALA A 132 3.36 4.20 24.76
N ASN A 133 3.35 4.56 23.47
CA ASN A 133 3.42 3.59 22.38
C ASN A 133 4.82 3.47 21.75
N LYS A 134 5.86 4.08 22.34
CA LYS A 134 7.22 4.13 21.74
C LYS A 134 7.74 2.74 21.41
N THR A 135 7.64 1.79 22.35
CA THR A 135 8.15 0.43 22.20
C THR A 135 7.43 -0.32 21.08
N GLU A 136 6.11 -0.26 21.07
CA GLU A 136 5.28 -0.91 20.05
C GLU A 136 5.55 -0.32 18.66
N CYS A 137 5.59 1.01 18.54
CA CYS A 137 5.94 1.70 17.30
C CYS A 137 7.32 1.25 16.77
N LEU A 138 8.34 1.23 17.63
CA LEU A 138 9.68 0.79 17.24
C LEU A 138 9.72 -0.68 16.80
N ASN A 139 8.98 -1.56 17.46
CA ASN A 139 8.91 -2.98 17.08
C ASN A 139 8.24 -3.16 15.71
N LEU A 140 7.14 -2.45 15.45
CA LEU A 140 6.48 -2.44 14.15
C LEU A 140 7.38 -1.89 13.05
N LEU A 141 8.09 -0.79 13.31
CA LEU A 141 9.05 -0.20 12.36
C LEU A 141 10.23 -1.13 12.08
N ARG A 142 10.79 -1.80 13.11
CA ARG A 142 11.84 -2.81 12.93
C ARG A 142 11.36 -3.98 12.08
N SER A 143 10.17 -4.50 12.36
CA SER A 143 9.60 -5.60 11.60
C SER A 143 9.36 -5.21 10.13
N ALA A 144 8.79 -4.02 9.89
CA ALA A 144 8.58 -3.51 8.54
C ALA A 144 9.90 -3.23 7.80
N SER A 145 10.90 -2.67 8.50
CA SER A 145 12.24 -2.43 7.97
C SER A 145 12.97 -3.72 7.62
N ALA A 146 12.87 -4.75 8.47
CA ALA A 146 13.45 -6.07 8.20
C ALA A 146 12.80 -6.75 6.98
N GLY A 147 11.51 -6.50 6.77
CA GLY A 147 10.81 -6.90 5.54
C GLY A 147 11.10 -6.03 4.31
N GLY A 148 12.01 -5.05 4.39
CA GLY A 148 12.40 -4.22 3.26
C GLY A 148 11.54 -2.98 3.01
N HIS A 149 10.62 -2.62 3.92
CA HIS A 149 9.78 -1.43 3.74
C HIS A 149 10.60 -0.13 3.88
N VAL A 150 10.83 0.55 2.76
CA VAL A 150 11.73 1.71 2.64
C VAL A 150 11.39 2.84 3.61
N PHE A 151 10.11 3.22 3.73
CA PHE A 151 9.70 4.28 4.64
C PHE A 151 9.85 3.90 6.11
N ALA A 152 9.69 2.61 6.44
CA ALA A 152 9.87 2.15 7.81
C ALA A 152 11.34 2.17 8.21
N LYS A 153 12.22 1.78 7.28
CA LYS A 153 13.68 1.83 7.46
C LYS A 153 14.17 3.26 7.69
N ARG A 154 13.68 4.22 6.90
CA ARG A 154 13.97 5.65 7.07
C ARG A 154 13.47 6.18 8.42
N GLU A 155 12.23 5.88 8.77
CA GLU A 155 11.61 6.41 9.99
C GLU A 155 12.23 5.81 11.25
N LEU A 156 12.60 4.53 11.22
CA LEU A 156 13.36 3.87 12.27
C LEU A 156 14.71 4.57 12.47
N GLY A 157 15.48 4.78 11.39
CA GLY A 157 16.75 5.51 11.46
C GLY A 157 16.59 6.90 12.07
N ARG A 158 15.57 7.65 11.65
CA ARG A 158 15.25 8.98 12.18
C ARG A 158 14.96 8.96 13.69
N ILE A 159 14.09 8.07 14.15
CA ILE A 159 13.71 7.97 15.57
C ILE A 159 14.91 7.55 16.42
N THR A 160 15.69 6.58 15.95
CA THR A 160 16.88 6.07 16.65
C THR A 160 17.97 7.14 16.77
N MET A 161 18.13 8.04 15.79
CA MET A 161 19.08 9.15 15.86
C MET A 161 18.62 10.30 16.77
N ILE A 162 17.31 10.60 16.82
CA ILE A 162 16.78 11.76 17.56
C ILE A 162 16.53 11.45 19.04
N SER A 163 16.11 10.23 19.37
CA SER A 163 15.86 9.81 20.76
C SER A 163 16.60 8.50 21.06
N PRO A 164 17.95 8.52 21.00
CA PRO A 164 18.76 7.35 21.31
C PRO A 164 18.55 6.95 22.77
N ALA A 165 18.33 5.66 23.03
CA ALA A 165 18.36 5.16 24.40
C ALA A 165 19.82 5.04 24.88
N ARG A 166 20.75 4.85 23.94
CA ARG A 166 22.21 4.80 24.17
C ARG A 166 22.96 5.56 23.06
N PRO A 167 24.14 6.13 23.34
CA PRO A 167 24.93 6.84 22.32
C PRO A 167 25.23 6.01 21.05
N LEU A 168 25.42 4.70 21.20
CA LEU A 168 25.61 3.77 20.07
C LEU A 168 24.39 3.67 19.14
N ASP A 169 23.19 3.99 19.61
CA ASP A 169 21.97 3.94 18.79
C ASP A 169 22.04 4.92 17.63
N VAL A 170 22.73 6.06 17.79
CA VAL A 170 22.93 7.03 16.70
C VAL A 170 23.71 6.40 15.54
N PHE A 171 24.75 5.62 15.84
CA PHE A 171 25.52 4.87 14.83
C PHE A 171 24.68 3.77 14.20
N ILE A 172 23.85 3.07 14.98
CA ILE A 172 22.92 2.07 14.45
C ILE A 172 21.93 2.72 13.47
N GLY A 173 21.33 3.85 13.84
CA GLY A 173 20.42 4.62 12.98
C GLY A 173 21.09 5.05 11.67
N PHE A 174 22.33 5.55 11.75
CA PHE A 174 23.12 5.90 10.58
C PHE A 174 23.41 4.67 9.69
N SER A 175 23.78 3.53 10.28
CA SER A 175 24.04 2.28 9.54
C SER A 175 22.79 1.75 8.82
N ILE A 176 21.61 1.93 9.41
CA ILE A 176 20.33 1.55 8.79
C ILE A 176 20.06 2.41 7.56
N ILE A 177 20.28 3.72 7.64
CA ILE A 177 20.13 4.61 6.48
C ILE A 177 21.18 4.29 5.41
N LEU A 178 22.44 4.14 5.79
CA LEU A 178 23.55 3.87 4.88
C LEU A 178 23.39 2.53 4.15
N SER A 179 23.00 1.47 4.85
CA SER A 179 22.72 0.16 4.24
C SER A 179 21.56 0.23 3.24
N SER A 180 20.62 1.16 3.41
CA SER A 180 19.54 1.37 2.43
C SER A 180 20.08 1.95 1.13
N ILE A 181 20.98 2.91 1.21
CA ILE A 181 21.59 3.55 0.04
C ILE A 181 22.49 2.54 -0.70
N ILE A 182 23.29 1.77 0.04
CA ILE A 182 24.18 0.75 -0.52
C ILE A 182 23.39 -0.36 -1.21
N SER A 183 22.24 -0.80 -0.67
CA SER A 183 21.41 -1.84 -1.32
C SER A 183 20.85 -1.41 -2.69
N PHE A 184 20.74 -0.10 -2.96
CA PHE A 184 20.32 0.42 -4.27
C PHE A 184 21.47 0.67 -5.25
N LEU A 185 22.72 0.63 -4.79
CA LEU A 185 23.91 0.90 -5.62
C LEU A 185 24.05 -0.06 -6.82
N PRO A 186 23.82 -1.38 -6.68
CA PRO A 186 23.89 -2.30 -7.82
C PRO A 186 22.84 -2.00 -8.90
N ILE A 187 21.66 -1.53 -8.49
CA ILE A 187 20.55 -1.17 -9.38
C ILE A 187 20.91 0.11 -10.15
N LEU A 188 21.47 1.11 -9.47
CA LEU A 188 21.96 2.35 -10.11
C LEU A 188 23.10 2.08 -11.10
N ILE A 189 24.02 1.17 -10.77
CA ILE A 189 25.10 0.75 -11.67
C ILE A 189 24.55 0.01 -12.89
N LYS A 190 23.54 -0.84 -12.73
CA LYS A 190 22.85 -1.52 -13.85
C LYS A 190 22.11 -0.53 -14.77
N LEU A 191 21.38 0.42 -14.19
CA LEU A 191 20.71 1.49 -14.94
C LEU A 191 21.71 2.39 -15.69
N ALA A 192 22.84 2.71 -15.07
CA ALA A 192 23.91 3.49 -15.70
C ALA A 192 24.62 2.73 -16.84
N LYS A 193 24.57 1.39 -16.84
CA LYS A 193 25.14 0.53 -17.89
C LYS A 193 24.16 0.21 -19.03
N GLY A 194 22.92 0.72 -18.99
CA GLY A 194 21.93 0.54 -20.05
C GLY A 194 21.36 -0.88 -20.18
N ASP A 195 21.55 -1.73 -19.16
CA ASP A 195 21.09 -3.13 -19.20
C ASP A 195 19.69 -3.22 -18.55
N ASN A 196 18.67 -3.30 -19.40
CA ASN A 196 17.26 -3.30 -19.00
C ASN A 196 16.70 -4.71 -18.74
N SER A 197 17.57 -5.71 -18.51
CA SER A 197 17.18 -7.10 -18.31
C SER A 197 16.90 -7.44 -16.83
N SER A 198 15.72 -7.09 -16.32
CA SER A 198 15.01 -7.91 -15.30
C SER A 198 13.73 -7.22 -14.79
N ASP A 199 12.63 -7.35 -15.53
CA ASP A 199 11.28 -6.96 -15.09
C ASP A 199 10.62 -7.98 -14.13
N GLU A 200 11.30 -9.07 -13.73
CA GLU A 200 10.60 -10.20 -13.08
C GLU A 200 10.92 -10.48 -11.60
N LYS A 201 11.78 -9.71 -10.91
CA LYS A 201 12.15 -10.03 -9.50
C LYS A 201 11.92 -8.95 -8.45
N LEU A 202 11.28 -7.83 -8.80
CA LEU A 202 11.10 -6.70 -7.88
C LEU A 202 9.71 -6.60 -7.22
N TYR A 203 8.82 -7.58 -7.45
CA TYR A 203 7.49 -7.65 -6.82
C TYR A 203 7.19 -8.96 -6.08
N GLY A 204 8.23 -9.67 -5.63
CA GLY A 204 8.11 -10.77 -4.66
C GLY A 204 8.23 -10.26 -3.24
#